data_AF-A0AAW2EBH7-F1
#
_entry.id   AF-A0AAW2EBH7-F1
#
_cell.length_a   1.000
_cell.length_b   1.000
_cell.length_c   1.000
_cell.angle_alpha   90.00
_cell.angle_beta   90.00
_cell.angle_gamma   90.00
#
_symmetry.space_group_name_H-M   'P 1'
#
loop_
_entity.id
_entity.type
_entity.pdbx_description
1 polymer ?
#
loop_
_entity_poly.entity_id
_entity_poly.type
_entity_poly.pdbx_seq_one_letter_code
_entity_poly.pdbx_strand_id
1 'polypeptide(L)'
;MAFTQYAFIAFIYLAPKYFGLNNTLEEDEAFNHFWRVNGYMLGIPDRFNVCRRNAKETTELCQKIRDLYATYLRDASSEFDEVATYTLHALWYIDITVDKDAFMSSTYKLHNLPCKY
;
A
#
# COMPACT_ATOMS: atom_id res chain seq x y z
N MET A 1 1.66 9.70 -8.48
CA MET A 1 0.29 9.21 -8.75
C MET A 1 0.19 7.69 -8.79
N ALA A 2 0.84 6.96 -9.71
CA ALA A 2 0.74 5.48 -9.73
C ALA A 2 1.20 4.81 -8.42
N PHE A 3 2.35 5.22 -7.86
CA PHE A 3 2.81 4.71 -6.56
C PHE A 3 1.91 5.11 -5.39
N THR A 4 1.22 6.26 -5.49
CA THR A 4 0.19 6.66 -4.52
C THR A 4 -1.02 5.72 -4.58
N GLN A 5 -1.48 5.37 -5.79
CA GLN A 5 -2.54 4.38 -5.98
C GLN A 5 -2.13 3.01 -5.43
N TYR A 6 -0.89 2.57 -5.69
CA TYR A 6 -0.33 1.35 -5.10
C TYR A 6 -0.46 1.35 -3.57
N ALA A 7 -0.10 2.45 -2.90
CA ALA A 7 -0.17 2.53 -1.44
C ALA A 7 -1.58 2.33 -0.87
N PHE A 8 -2.63 2.71 -1.62
CA PHE A 8 -4.03 2.51 -1.20
C PHE A 8 -4.55 1.09 -1.42
N ILE A 9 -4.07 0.38 -2.44
CA ILE A 9 -4.72 -0.86 -2.90
C ILE A 9 -3.91 -2.13 -2.67
N ALA A 10 -2.57 -2.03 -2.65
CA ALA A 10 -1.71 -3.19 -2.87
C ALA A 10 -1.88 -4.26 -1.79
N PHE A 11 -1.97 -3.85 -0.53
CA PHE A 11 -2.01 -4.80 0.58
C PHE A 11 -3.34 -5.52 0.76
N ILE A 12 -4.40 -5.05 0.11
CA ILE A 12 -5.65 -5.82 -0.05
C ILE A 12 -5.38 -7.10 -0.85
N TYR A 13 -4.52 -7.02 -1.88
CA TYR A 13 -4.12 -8.18 -2.68
C TYR A 13 -2.97 -8.97 -2.06
N LEU A 14 -1.97 -8.29 -1.49
CA LEU A 14 -0.73 -8.92 -1.03
C LEU A 14 -0.85 -9.54 0.37
N ALA A 15 -1.72 -9.00 1.22
CA ALA A 15 -1.86 -9.43 2.60
C ALA A 15 -3.31 -9.37 3.12
N PRO A 16 -4.33 -9.88 2.38
CA PRO A 16 -5.74 -9.74 2.74
C PRO A 16 -6.04 -10.21 4.17
N LYS A 17 -5.49 -11.36 4.56
CA LYS A 17 -5.67 -11.93 5.91
C LYS A 17 -5.09 -11.06 7.03
N TYR A 18 -4.02 -10.31 6.76
CA TYR A 18 -3.45 -9.37 7.73
C TYR A 18 -4.43 -8.25 8.07
N PHE A 19 -5.25 -7.85 7.08
CA PHE A 19 -6.31 -6.86 7.22
C PHE A 19 -7.68 -7.48 7.53
N GLY A 20 -7.74 -8.78 7.86
CA GLY A 20 -8.99 -9.47 8.19
C GLY A 20 -9.93 -9.72 6.99
N LEU A 21 -9.41 -9.63 5.76
CA LEU A 21 -10.20 -9.81 4.54
C LEU A 21 -10.22 -11.27 4.09
N ASN A 22 -11.35 -11.68 3.53
CA ASN A 22 -11.58 -13.00 2.94
C ASN A 22 -12.39 -12.86 1.64
N ASN A 23 -11.86 -12.08 0.71
CA ASN A 23 -12.52 -11.75 -0.54
C ASN A 23 -12.67 -12.97 -1.45
N THR A 24 -13.75 -12.98 -2.21
CA THR A 24 -13.94 -13.80 -3.39
C THR A 24 -13.22 -13.20 -4.60
N LEU A 25 -13.05 -14.00 -5.67
CA LEU A 25 -12.48 -13.50 -6.92
C LEU A 25 -13.31 -12.35 -7.53
N GLU A 26 -14.65 -12.42 -7.41
CA GLU A 26 -15.54 -11.37 -7.92
C GLU A 26 -15.32 -10.04 -7.17
N GLU A 27 -15.18 -10.08 -5.85
CA GLU A 27 -14.90 -8.90 -5.04
C GLU A 27 -13.53 -8.29 -5.34
N ASP A 28 -12.50 -9.12 -5.57
CA ASP A 28 -11.17 -8.65 -5.96
C ASP A 28 -11.18 -7.99 -7.35
N GLU A 29 -11.94 -8.53 -8.30
CA GLU A 29 -12.14 -7.93 -9.63
C GLU A 29 -12.95 -6.63 -9.57
N ALA A 30 -13.97 -6.56 -8.72
CA ALA A 30 -14.74 -5.35 -8.49
C ALA A 30 -13.89 -4.25 -7.87
N PHE A 31 -13.10 -4.57 -6.85
CA PHE A 31 -12.15 -3.64 -6.21
C PHE A 31 -11.08 -3.18 -7.21
N ASN A 32 -10.57 -4.08 -8.05
CA ASN A 32 -9.62 -3.76 -9.12
C ASN A 32 -10.24 -2.76 -10.11
N HIS A 33 -11.46 -3.02 -10.57
CA HIS A 33 -12.14 -2.13 -11.51
C HIS A 33 -12.40 -0.75 -10.90
N PHE A 34 -12.89 -0.70 -9.65
CA PHE A 34 -13.15 0.53 -8.93
C PHE A 34 -11.89 1.41 -8.87
N TRP A 35 -10.76 0.85 -8.47
CA TRP A 35 -9.51 1.60 -8.39
C TRP A 35 -8.88 1.89 -9.74
N ARG A 36 -9.10 1.05 -10.77
CA ARG A 36 -8.70 1.34 -12.14
C ARG A 36 -9.37 2.61 -12.65
N VAL A 37 -10.68 2.74 -12.46
CA VAL A 37 -11.45 3.92 -12.85
C VAL A 37 -10.99 5.15 -12.06
N ASN A 38 -10.84 5.04 -10.74
CA ASN A 38 -10.33 6.15 -9.93
C ASN A 38 -8.92 6.59 -10.39
N GLY A 39 -8.04 5.64 -10.72
CA GLY A 39 -6.72 5.95 -11.27
C GLY A 39 -6.79 6.75 -12.57
N TYR A 40 -7.66 6.33 -13.49
CA TYR A 40 -7.91 7.06 -14.74
C TYR A 40 -8.45 8.48 -14.48
N MET A 41 -9.46 8.61 -13.61
CA MET A 41 -10.08 9.89 -13.26
C MET A 41 -9.10 10.87 -12.59
N LEU A 42 -8.12 10.35 -11.84
CA LEU A 42 -7.02 11.11 -11.25
C LEU A 42 -5.88 11.41 -12.24
N GLY A 43 -6.06 11.10 -13.52
CA GLY A 43 -5.13 11.41 -14.60
C GLY A 43 -3.95 10.45 -14.72
N ILE A 44 -4.00 9.26 -14.12
CA ILE A 44 -2.97 8.23 -14.33
C ILE A 44 -3.15 7.67 -15.74
N PRO A 45 -2.17 7.77 -16.65
CA PRO A 45 -2.27 7.15 -17.96
C PRO A 45 -2.44 5.63 -17.82
N ASP A 46 -3.31 5.01 -18.62
CA ASP A 46 -3.67 3.59 -18.50
C ASP A 46 -2.46 2.65 -18.43
N ARG A 47 -1.41 2.94 -19.19
CA ARG A 47 -0.15 2.15 -19.17
C ARG A 47 0.53 2.14 -17.79
N PHE A 48 0.34 3.19 -16.99
CA PHE A 48 0.91 3.34 -15.65
C PHE A 48 -0.07 3.07 -14.52
N ASN A 49 -1.36 2.83 -14.81
CA ASN A 49 -2.35 2.48 -13.80
C ASN A 49 -1.97 1.14 -13.15
N VAL A 50 -1.96 1.11 -11.82
CA VAL A 50 -1.56 -0.09 -11.06
C VAL A 50 -2.61 -1.19 -11.23
N CYS A 51 -3.89 -0.81 -11.24
CA CYS A 51 -4.99 -1.71 -11.51
C CYS A 51 -5.02 -2.10 -12.99
N ARG A 52 -4.65 -3.35 -13.27
CA ARG A 52 -4.55 -3.93 -14.61
C ARG A 52 -5.89 -4.46 -15.10
N ARG A 53 -5.84 -5.29 -16.15
CA ARG A 53 -7.04 -5.83 -16.77
C ARG A 53 -7.87 -6.63 -15.77
N ASN A 54 -7.21 -7.38 -14.90
CA ASN A 54 -7.78 -8.25 -13.88
C ASN A 54 -7.00 -8.17 -12.54
N ALA A 55 -7.57 -8.71 -11.47
CA ALA A 55 -6.99 -8.72 -10.13
C ALA A 55 -5.68 -9.51 -10.07
N LYS A 56 -5.55 -10.59 -10.86
CA LYS A 56 -4.33 -11.40 -10.93
C LYS A 56 -3.13 -10.58 -11.44
N GLU A 57 -3.24 -9.95 -12.61
CA GLU A 57 -2.19 -9.11 -13.18
C GLU A 57 -1.84 -7.94 -12.25
N THR A 58 -2.83 -7.38 -11.57
CA THR A 58 -2.65 -6.32 -10.58
C THR A 58 -1.85 -6.82 -9.38
N THR A 59 -2.18 -8.02 -8.88
CA THR A 59 -1.47 -8.66 -7.76
C THR A 59 0.00 -8.90 -8.10
N GLU A 60 0.27 -9.44 -9.29
CA GLU A 60 1.64 -9.68 -9.78
C GLU A 60 2.44 -8.37 -9.90
N LEU A 61 1.82 -7.28 -10.35
CA LEU A 61 2.47 -5.97 -10.39
C LEU A 61 2.72 -5.43 -8.97
N CYS A 62 1.74 -5.54 -8.07
CA CYS A 62 1.88 -5.13 -6.68
C CYS A 62 3.06 -5.85 -5.99
N GLN A 63 3.28 -7.13 -6.26
CA GLN A 63 4.45 -7.86 -5.74
C GLN A 63 5.77 -7.22 -6.18
N LYS A 64 5.91 -6.88 -7.47
CA LYS A 64 7.12 -6.22 -7.99
C LYS A 64 7.34 -4.85 -7.38
N ILE A 65 6.27 -4.07 -7.18
CA ILE A 65 6.36 -2.74 -6.57
C ILE A 65 6.70 -2.86 -5.08
N ARG A 66 6.16 -3.86 -4.35
CA ARG A 66 6.53 -4.12 -2.95
C ARG A 66 8.03 -4.33 -2.80
N ASP A 67 8.64 -5.11 -3.69
CA ASP A 67 10.08 -5.39 -3.64
C ASP A 67 10.93 -4.13 -3.91
N LEU A 68 10.43 -3.23 -4.76
CA LEU A 68 11.00 -1.89 -4.96
C LEU A 68 10.91 -1.04 -3.66
N TYR A 69 9.72 -0.95 -3.05
CA TYR A 69 9.53 -0.25 -1.77
C TYR A 69 10.41 -0.82 -0.66
N ALA A 70 10.57 -2.14 -0.60
CA ALA A 70 11.44 -2.81 0.37
C ALA A 70 12.92 -2.41 0.21
N THR A 71 13.33 -1.98 -0.98
CA THR A 71 14.68 -1.43 -1.20
C THR A 71 14.82 -0.05 -0.55
N TYR A 72 13.84 0.83 -0.72
CA TYR A 72 13.86 2.17 -0.13
C TYR A 72 13.62 2.17 1.38
N LEU A 73 12.82 1.25 1.91
CA LEU A 73 12.59 1.12 3.36
C LEU A 73 13.81 0.57 4.11
N ARG A 74 14.69 -0.18 3.43
CA ARG A 74 15.94 -0.67 4.03
C ARG A 74 16.91 0.47 4.34
N ASP A 75 16.96 1.46 3.46
CA ASP A 75 17.79 2.65 3.55
C ASP A 75 16.92 3.92 3.52
N ALA A 76 15.98 3.98 4.44
CA ALA A 76 15.05 5.11 4.53
C ALA A 76 15.80 6.37 4.98
N SER A 77 15.55 7.48 4.31
CA SER A 77 16.20 8.75 4.63
C SER A 77 15.66 9.38 5.92
N SER A 78 16.39 10.36 6.47
CA SER A 78 15.94 11.15 7.63
C SER A 78 14.60 11.83 7.38
N GLU A 79 14.40 12.35 6.17
CA GLU A 79 13.17 13.05 5.79
C GLU A 79 11.96 12.10 5.80
N PHE A 80 12.17 10.82 5.47
CA PHE A 80 11.10 9.83 5.56
C PHE A 80 10.68 9.59 7.01
N ASP A 81 11.62 9.46 7.96
CA ASP A 81 11.28 9.29 9.37
C ASP A 81 10.60 10.54 9.95
N GLU A 82 11.05 11.74 9.58
CA GLU A 82 10.40 13.00 9.98
C GLU A 82 8.95 13.08 9.49
N VAL A 83 8.73 12.85 8.19
CA VAL A 83 7.38 12.89 7.59
C VAL A 83 6.49 11.81 8.21
N ALA A 84 6.99 10.59 8.40
CA ALA A 84 6.24 9.51 9.03
C ALA A 84 5.86 9.87 10.47
N THR A 85 6.81 10.39 11.25
CA THR A 85 6.59 10.82 12.64
C THR A 85 5.50 11.89 12.72
N TYR A 86 5.65 12.99 11.99
CA TYR A 86 4.68 14.08 12.08
C TYR A 86 3.31 13.69 11.55
N THR A 87 3.25 12.88 10.49
CA THR A 87 1.98 12.41 9.93
C THR A 87 1.25 11.49 10.90
N LEU A 88 1.94 10.51 11.50
CA LEU A 88 1.32 9.56 12.43
C LEU A 88 0.93 10.24 13.75
N HIS A 89 1.76 11.16 14.25
CA HIS A 89 1.39 11.98 15.42
C HIS A 89 0.19 12.89 15.15
N ALA A 90 0.06 13.42 13.93
CA ALA A 90 -1.13 14.19 13.56
C ALA A 90 -2.38 13.29 13.45
N LEU A 91 -2.24 12.08 12.92
CA LEU A 91 -3.33 11.11 12.82
C LEU A 91 -3.85 10.63 14.17
N TRP A 92 -3.00 10.58 15.21
CA TRP A 92 -3.41 10.24 16.57
C TRP A 92 -4.59 11.07 17.10
N TYR A 93 -4.71 12.34 16.68
CA TYR A 93 -5.82 13.21 17.07
C TYR A 93 -7.18 12.81 16.46
N ILE A 94 -7.16 11.98 15.41
CA ILE A 94 -8.36 11.49 14.71
C ILE A 94 -8.61 10.02 15.09
N ASP A 95 -7.54 9.22 15.17
CA ASP A 95 -7.58 7.80 15.52
C ASP A 95 -6.56 7.53 16.64
N ILE A 96 -7.07 7.42 17.87
CA ILE A 96 -6.29 7.17 19.08
C ILE A 96 -5.67 5.76 19.13
N THR A 97 -5.86 4.94 18.10
CA THR A 97 -5.20 3.64 17.96
C THR A 97 -3.91 3.71 17.13
N VAL A 98 -3.59 4.86 16.54
CA VAL A 98 -2.43 5.06 15.67
C VAL A 98 -1.15 5.29 16.48
N ASP A 99 -0.42 4.22 16.77
CA ASP A 99 0.93 4.32 17.32
C ASP A 99 2.00 4.33 16.21
N LYS A 100 3.01 5.22 16.31
CA LYS A 100 4.07 5.34 15.30
C LYS A 100 4.82 4.02 15.14
N ASP A 101 5.30 3.47 16.23
CA ASP A 101 6.20 2.31 16.20
C ASP A 101 5.44 1.06 15.73
N ALA A 102 4.19 0.87 16.17
CA ALA A 102 3.30 -0.19 15.70
C ALA A 102 2.98 -0.06 14.19
N PHE A 103 2.73 1.15 13.70
CA PHE A 103 2.47 1.40 12.29
C PHE A 103 3.71 1.12 11.43
N MET A 104 4.88 1.58 11.89
CA MET A 104 6.15 1.33 11.20
C MET A 104 6.53 -0.15 11.22
N SER A 105 6.39 -0.82 12.37
CA SER A 105 6.58 -2.27 12.49
C SER A 105 5.69 -3.04 11.51
N SER A 106 4.41 -2.69 11.43
CA SER A 106 3.46 -3.27 10.47
C SER A 106 3.91 -3.02 9.02
N THR A 107 4.37 -1.82 8.71
CA THR A 107 4.87 -1.45 7.38
C THR A 107 6.08 -2.30 6.98
N TYR A 108 7.06 -2.49 7.87
CA TYR A 108 8.23 -3.34 7.59
C TYR A 108 7.83 -4.81 7.40
N LYS A 109 6.94 -5.32 8.25
CA LYS A 109 6.41 -6.68 8.14
C LYS A 109 5.70 -6.93 6.80
N LEU A 110 4.86 -6.00 6.35
CA LEU A 110 4.15 -6.09 5.07
C LEU A 110 5.09 -6.08 3.86
N HIS A 111 6.29 -5.52 4.00
CA HIS A 111 7.34 -5.52 2.99
C HIS A 111 8.38 -6.65 3.17
N ASN A 112 8.12 -7.62 4.06
CA ASN A 112 9.02 -8.73 4.39
C ASN A 112 10.42 -8.27 4.86
N LEU A 113 10.48 -7.17 5.61
CA LEU A 113 11.72 -6.64 6.17
C LEU A 113 11.83 -6.95 7.67
N PRO A 114 13.06 -7.09 8.20
CA PRO A 114 13.26 -7.21 9.65
C PRO A 114 12.81 -5.92 10.34
N CYS A 115 12.19 -6.06 11.51
CA CYS A 115 11.68 -4.91 12.27
C CYS A 115 12.84 -4.05 12.78
N LYS A 116 12.76 -2.73 12.54
CA LYS A 116 13.71 -1.72 13.07
C LYS A 116 13.13 -0.94 14.26
N TYR A 117 11.84 -1.11 14.54
CA TYR A 117 11.03 -0.37 15.51
C TYR A 117 10.41 -1.37 16.50
#